data_AF-A0A292DJF2-F1
#
_entry.id   AF-A0A292DJF2-F1
#
_cell.length_a   1.000
_cell.length_b   1.000
_cell.length_c   1.000
_cell.angle_alpha   90.00
_cell.angle_beta   90.00
_cell.angle_gamma   90.00
#
_symmetry.space_group_name_H-M   'P 1'
#
loop_
_entity.id
_entity.type
_entity.pdbx_description
1 polymer ?
#
loop_
_entity_poly.entity_id
_entity_poly.type
_entity_poly.pdbx_seq_one_letter_code
_entity_poly.pdbx_strand_id
1 'polypeptide(L)'
;MVTIKPHQIGSKNDNILSAIAYLSIFFAPVILPVVMWIMMEDTIKYHAKYAFFNHIACLLCIFGIPGSGAFLFVSAMVVPEYIEIIQVIAPVIAFILFILLGILFVINIMRAVKLFMTIKVPR
;
A
#
# COMPACT_ATOMS: atom_id res chain seq x y z
N MET A 1 -8.29 8.79 -12.08
CA MET A 1 -6.89 8.91 -12.55
C MET A 1 -6.03 9.45 -11.40
N VAL A 2 -4.96 8.77 -10.97
CA VAL A 2 -4.03 9.32 -9.96
C VAL A 2 -3.36 10.57 -10.51
N THR A 3 -3.51 11.74 -9.88
CA THR A 3 -2.94 13.00 -10.38
C THR A 3 -1.74 13.39 -9.55
N ILE A 4 -0.61 13.66 -10.21
CA ILE A 4 0.58 14.26 -9.59
C ILE A 4 0.55 15.75 -9.89
N LYS A 5 0.54 16.58 -8.84
CA LYS A 5 0.49 18.04 -8.96
C LYS A 5 1.89 18.58 -9.33
N PRO A 6 1.98 19.78 -9.95
CA PRO A 6 3.27 20.32 -10.41
C PRO A 6 4.34 20.41 -9.30
N HIS A 7 3.95 20.82 -8.08
CA HIS A 7 4.87 20.92 -6.94
C HIS A 7 5.37 19.57 -6.39
N GLN A 8 4.85 18.45 -6.90
CA GLN A 8 5.25 17.10 -6.50
C GLN A 8 6.25 16.50 -7.48
N ILE A 9 6.50 17.17 -8.61
CA ILE A 9 7.45 16.72 -9.62
C ILE A 9 8.80 17.32 -9.26
N GLY A 10 9.78 16.47 -9.00
CA GLY A 10 11.15 16.87 -8.70
C GLY A 10 12.07 16.74 -9.91
N SER A 11 13.38 16.77 -9.64
CA SER A 11 14.41 16.43 -10.62
C SER A 11 14.25 14.99 -11.14
N LYS A 12 15.01 14.62 -12.18
CA LYS A 12 15.03 13.23 -12.67
C LYS A 12 15.33 12.24 -11.54
N ASN A 13 16.32 12.53 -10.71
CA ASN A 13 16.73 11.65 -9.61
C ASN A 13 15.64 11.59 -8.54
N ASP A 14 15.03 12.73 -8.20
CA ASP A 14 13.97 12.78 -7.20
C ASP A 14 12.74 11.99 -7.62
N ASN A 15 12.36 12.07 -8.90
CA ASN A 15 11.24 11.31 -9.45
C ASN A 15 11.54 9.80 -9.45
N ILE A 16 12.78 9.39 -9.76
CA ILE A 16 13.20 7.99 -9.68
C ILE A 16 13.12 7.48 -8.24
N LEU A 17 13.72 8.21 -7.28
CA LEU A 17 13.68 7.86 -5.86
C LEU A 17 12.24 7.81 -5.34
N SER A 18 11.41 8.80 -5.69
CA SER A 18 10.01 8.85 -5.32
C SER A 18 9.21 7.68 -5.90
N ALA A 19 9.48 7.27 -7.13
CA ALA A 19 8.85 6.10 -7.74
C ALA A 19 9.27 4.80 -7.04
N ILE A 20 10.56 4.68 -6.68
CA ILE A 20 11.09 3.56 -5.91
C ILE A 20 10.42 3.49 -4.53
N ALA A 21 10.16 4.64 -3.89
CA ALA A 21 9.44 4.66 -2.61
C ALA A 21 8.08 3.96 -2.72
N TYR A 22 7.31 4.19 -3.78
CA TYR A 22 6.04 3.47 -4.02
C TYR A 22 6.22 2.00 -4.42
N LEU A 23 7.26 1.66 -5.19
CA LEU A 23 7.55 0.27 -5.56
C LEU A 23 8.15 -0.54 -4.40
N SER A 24 8.57 0.11 -3.32
CA SER A 24 9.11 -0.62 -2.18
C SER A 24 8.09 -1.52 -1.48
N ILE A 25 6.80 -1.43 -1.81
CA ILE A 25 5.79 -2.40 -1.39
C ILE A 25 6.17 -3.86 -1.70
N PHE A 26 6.96 -4.10 -2.75
CA PHE A 26 7.39 -5.44 -3.18
C PHE A 26 8.53 -6.03 -2.35
N PHE A 27 9.35 -5.21 -1.69
CA PHE A 27 10.63 -5.69 -1.10
C PHE A 27 11.01 -5.05 0.25
N ALA A 28 10.59 -3.81 0.52
CA ALA A 28 10.92 -3.10 1.77
C ALA A 28 9.80 -2.11 2.15
N PRO A 29 8.55 -2.59 2.34
CA PRO A 29 7.35 -1.75 2.44
C PRO A 29 7.40 -0.71 3.56
N VAL A 30 8.11 -1.00 4.65
CA VAL A 30 8.21 -0.13 5.82
C VAL A 30 9.52 0.63 5.83
N ILE A 31 10.65 -0.09 5.78
CA ILE A 31 11.97 0.48 6.01
C ILE A 31 12.33 1.54 4.96
N LEU A 32 12.14 1.24 3.67
CA LEU A 32 12.59 2.14 2.61
C LEU A 32 11.80 3.46 2.60
N PRO A 33 10.45 3.47 2.61
CA PRO A 33 9.70 4.72 2.69
C PRO A 33 9.98 5.52 3.95
N VAL A 34 10.19 4.88 5.10
CA VAL A 34 10.51 5.59 6.35
C VAL A 34 11.87 6.27 6.26
N VAL A 35 12.91 5.55 5.80
CA VAL A 35 14.25 6.13 5.64
C VAL A 35 14.19 7.33 4.69
N MET A 36 13.52 7.19 3.56
CA MET A 36 13.37 8.28 2.60
C MET A 36 12.53 9.45 3.15
N TRP A 37 11.51 9.18 3.97
CA TRP A 37 10.70 10.22 4.58
C TRP A 37 11.50 11.04 5.62
N ILE A 38 12.43 10.41 6.33
CA ILE A 38 13.24 11.09 7.36
C ILE A 38 14.45 11.79 6.73
N MET A 39 15.15 11.13 5.82
CA MET A 39 16.47 11.55 5.33
C MET A 39 16.44 12.44 4.09
N MET A 40 15.32 12.45 3.35
CA MET A 40 15.20 13.23 2.10
C MET A 40 14.39 14.51 2.32
N GLU A 41 14.48 15.41 1.35
CA GLU A 41 13.78 16.69 1.36
C GLU A 41 12.77 16.80 0.20
N ASP A 42 11.99 17.89 0.21
CA ASP A 42 11.06 18.29 -0.85
C ASP A 42 10.13 17.18 -1.37
N THR A 43 10.27 16.87 -2.66
CA THR A 43 9.38 15.98 -3.42
C THR A 43 9.53 14.52 -3.01
N ILE A 44 10.76 14.10 -2.71
CA ILE A 44 11.04 12.72 -2.25
C ILE A 44 10.40 12.50 -0.89
N LYS A 45 10.58 13.44 0.04
CA LYS A 45 9.97 13.39 1.38
C LYS A 45 8.46 13.27 1.30
N TYR A 46 7.84 14.06 0.42
CA TYR A 46 6.41 14.00 0.16
C TYR A 46 5.99 12.60 -0.30
N HIS A 47 6.59 12.08 -1.37
CA HIS A 47 6.20 10.79 -1.93
C HIS A 47 6.49 9.61 -1.01
N ALA A 48 7.61 9.65 -0.28
CA ALA A 48 7.96 8.64 0.71
C ALA A 48 6.93 8.54 1.86
N LYS A 49 6.46 9.70 2.38
CA LYS A 49 5.39 9.73 3.38
C LYS A 49 4.11 9.06 2.86
N TYR A 50 3.70 9.39 1.63
CA TYR A 50 2.49 8.81 1.04
C TYR A 50 2.64 7.32 0.76
N ALA A 51 3.78 6.88 0.24
CA ALA A 51 4.08 5.47 0.03
C ALA A 51 4.01 4.70 1.35
N PHE A 52 4.62 5.22 2.41
CA PHE A 52 4.60 4.62 3.75
C PHE A 52 3.17 4.36 4.24
N PHE A 53 2.30 5.37 4.28
CA PHE A 53 0.93 5.18 4.76
C PHE A 53 0.12 4.22 3.89
N ASN A 54 0.34 4.24 2.57
CA ASN A 54 -0.28 3.28 1.66
C ASN A 54 0.20 1.85 1.95
N HIS A 55 1.49 1.66 2.24
CA HIS A 55 2.05 0.35 2.56
C HIS A 55 1.55 -0.16 3.91
N ILE A 56 1.45 0.70 4.92
CA ILE A 56 0.82 0.34 6.20
C ILE A 56 -0.63 -0.08 5.97
N ALA A 57 -1.40 0.64 5.15
CA ALA A 57 -2.77 0.23 4.82
C ALA A 57 -2.81 -1.13 4.10
N CYS A 58 -1.89 -1.39 3.16
CA CYS A 58 -1.76 -2.70 2.53
C CYS A 58 -1.43 -3.80 3.56
N LEU A 59 -0.46 -3.56 4.45
CA LEU A 59 -0.08 -4.52 5.49
C LEU A 59 -1.25 -4.80 6.43
N LEU A 60 -2.02 -3.79 6.82
CA LEU A 60 -3.24 -3.98 7.62
C LEU A 60 -4.28 -4.83 6.89
N CYS A 61 -4.43 -4.69 5.58
CA CYS A 61 -5.29 -5.59 4.80
C CYS A 61 -4.71 -7.01 4.77
N ILE A 62 -3.40 -7.16 4.53
CA ILE A 62 -2.71 -8.47 4.46
C ILE A 62 -2.73 -9.20 5.80
N PHE A 63 -2.61 -8.51 6.95
CA PHE A 63 -2.68 -9.14 8.27
C PHE A 63 -4.12 -9.27 8.74
N GLY A 64 -5.00 -8.35 8.33
CA GLY A 64 -6.43 -8.40 8.61
C GLY A 64 -7.09 -9.64 7.99
N ILE A 65 -6.75 -10.00 6.75
CA ILE A 65 -7.35 -11.16 6.04
C ILE A 65 -7.07 -12.52 6.74
N PRO A 66 -5.81 -12.98 6.90
CA PRO A 66 -5.47 -14.24 7.56
C PRO A 66 -5.58 -14.15 9.09
N GLY A 67 -5.32 -12.99 9.70
CA GLY A 67 -5.44 -12.81 11.15
C GLY A 67 -6.89 -12.90 11.62
N SER A 68 -7.83 -12.25 10.91
CA SER A 68 -9.25 -12.40 11.21
C SER A 68 -9.77 -13.78 10.79
N GLY A 69 -9.38 -14.30 9.63
CA GLY A 69 -9.79 -15.63 9.14
C GLY A 69 -9.40 -16.77 10.09
N ALA A 70 -8.14 -16.80 10.55
CA ALA A 70 -7.66 -17.83 11.47
C ALA A 70 -8.31 -17.71 12.86
N PHE A 71 -8.43 -16.48 13.39
CA PHE A 71 -9.10 -16.24 14.67
C PHE A 71 -10.57 -16.66 14.64
N LEU A 72 -11.28 -16.31 13.56
CA LEU A 72 -12.69 -16.64 13.38
C LEU A 72 -12.89 -18.15 13.17
N PHE A 73 -11.99 -18.82 12.43
CA PHE A 73 -12.00 -20.27 12.28
C PHE A 73 -11.82 -21.00 13.61
N VAL A 74 -10.85 -20.59 14.45
CA VAL A 74 -10.64 -21.18 15.77
C VAL A 74 -11.83 -20.91 16.69
N SER A 75 -12.36 -19.69 16.70
CA SER A 75 -13.51 -19.31 17.53
C SER A 75 -14.77 -20.10 17.19
N ALA A 76 -15.00 -20.36 15.90
CA ALA A 76 -16.08 -21.20 15.40
C ALA A 76 -16.01 -22.64 15.94
N MET A 77 -14.82 -23.20 16.19
CA MET A 77 -14.69 -24.55 16.76
C MET A 77 -15.00 -24.61 18.26
N VAL A 78 -14.93 -23.48 18.96
CA VAL A 78 -15.12 -23.39 20.42
C VAL A 78 -16.56 -23.00 20.79
N VAL A 79 -17.25 -22.21 19.95
CA VAL A 79 -18.62 -21.73 20.22
C VAL A 79 -19.55 -22.09 19.03
N PRO A 80 -20.21 -23.26 19.06
CA PRO A 80 -20.98 -23.77 17.92
C PRO A 80 -22.19 -22.91 17.54
N GLU A 81 -22.75 -22.16 18.50
CA GLU A 81 -23.97 -21.37 18.31
C GLU A 81 -23.82 -20.21 17.31
N TYR A 82 -22.60 -19.74 17.06
CA TYR A 82 -22.33 -18.63 16.14
C TYR A 82 -21.57 -19.06 14.87
N ILE A 83 -21.37 -20.36 14.66
CA ILE A 83 -20.52 -20.87 13.58
C ILE A 83 -21.02 -20.45 12.20
N GLU A 84 -22.34 -20.49 11.98
CA GLU A 84 -22.95 -20.15 10.69
C GLU A 84 -22.78 -18.66 10.35
N ILE A 85 -22.97 -17.78 11.33
CA ILE A 85 -22.81 -16.33 11.15
C ILE A 85 -21.34 -16.00 10.87
N ILE A 86 -20.41 -16.61 11.60
CA ILE A 86 -18.97 -16.39 11.43
C ILE A 86 -18.51 -16.88 10.05
N GLN A 87 -18.96 -18.05 9.61
CA GLN A 87 -18.60 -18.63 8.32
C GLN A 87 -19.11 -17.82 7.12
N VAL A 88 -20.15 -17.00 7.28
CA VAL A 88 -20.66 -16.12 6.22
C VAL A 88 -20.02 -14.73 6.28
N ILE A 89 -19.91 -14.12 7.47
CA ILE A 89 -19.42 -12.74 7.61
C ILE A 89 -17.91 -12.64 7.42
N ALA A 90 -17.13 -13.59 7.97
CA ALA A 90 -15.68 -13.59 7.87
C ALA A 90 -15.16 -13.55 6.41
N PRO A 91 -15.61 -14.43 5.50
CA PRO A 91 -15.14 -14.40 4.11
C PRO A 91 -15.60 -13.15 3.36
N VAL A 92 -16.77 -12.58 3.68
CA VAL A 92 -17.23 -11.31 3.08
C VAL A 92 -16.29 -10.18 3.46
N ILE A 93 -15.93 -10.05 4.74
CA ILE A 93 -14.97 -9.05 5.21
C ILE A 93 -13.59 -9.28 4.56
N ALA A 94 -13.13 -10.53 4.53
CA ALA A 94 -11.86 -10.88 3.89
C ALA A 94 -11.84 -10.51 2.40
N PHE A 95 -12.93 -10.75 1.68
CA PHE A 95 -13.07 -10.40 0.27
C PHE A 95 -13.03 -8.87 0.05
N ILE A 96 -13.71 -8.10 0.89
CA ILE A 96 -13.66 -6.63 0.86
C ILE A 96 -12.23 -6.14 1.10
N LEU A 97 -11.55 -6.67 2.10
CA LEU A 97 -10.15 -6.32 2.40
C LEU A 97 -9.21 -6.73 1.27
N PHE A 98 -9.46 -7.85 0.60
CA PHE A 98 -8.69 -8.30 -0.55
C PHE A 98 -8.83 -7.34 -1.75
N ILE A 99 -10.06 -6.90 -2.05
CA ILE A 99 -10.30 -5.88 -3.07
C ILE A 99 -9.58 -4.58 -2.70
N LEU A 100 -9.70 -4.14 -1.45
CA LEU A 100 -9.05 -2.92 -0.96
C LEU A 100 -7.53 -3.01 -1.08
N LEU A 101 -6.94 -4.14 -0.70
CA LEU A 101 -5.52 -4.43 -0.88
C LEU A 101 -5.11 -4.29 -2.35
N GLY A 102 -5.86 -4.90 -3.27
CA GLY A 102 -5.60 -4.80 -4.70
C GLY A 102 -5.64 -3.35 -5.20
N ILE A 103 -6.64 -2.57 -4.78
CA ILE A 103 -6.75 -1.15 -5.13
C ILE A 103 -5.54 -0.35 -4.63
N LEU A 104 -5.17 -0.51 -3.35
CA LEU A 104 -4.03 0.20 -2.76
C LEU A 104 -2.72 -0.17 -3.46
N PHE A 105 -2.54 -1.44 -3.78
CA PHE A 105 -1.39 -1.95 -4.52
C PHE A 105 -1.28 -1.31 -5.91
N VAL A 106 -2.37 -1.31 -6.67
CA VAL A 106 -2.43 -0.71 -8.00
C VAL A 106 -2.18 0.80 -7.93
N ILE A 107 -2.65 1.49 -6.88
CA ILE A 107 -2.36 2.92 -6.68
C ILE A 107 -0.85 3.18 -6.52
N ASN A 108 -0.13 2.34 -5.76
CA ASN A 108 1.33 2.49 -5.60
C ASN A 108 2.05 2.33 -6.95
N ILE A 109 1.69 1.31 -7.73
CA ILE A 109 2.24 1.10 -9.08
C ILE A 109 1.92 2.28 -10.00
N MET A 110 0.67 2.72 -10.05
CA MET A 110 0.25 3.85 -10.89
C MET A 110 1.01 5.14 -10.56
N ARG A 111 1.30 5.40 -9.27
CA ARG A 111 2.09 6.56 -8.84
C ARG A 111 3.54 6.44 -9.30
N ALA A 112 4.15 5.27 -9.13
CA ALA A 112 5.51 5.01 -9.60
C ALA A 112 5.65 5.21 -11.12
N VAL A 113 4.76 4.60 -11.90
CA VAL A 113 4.76 4.72 -13.37
C VAL A 113 4.60 6.18 -13.81
N LYS A 114 3.72 6.95 -13.17
CA LYS A 114 3.54 8.38 -13.49
C LYS A 114 4.79 9.20 -13.21
N LEU A 115 5.47 8.96 -12.09
CA LEU A 115 6.73 9.62 -11.78
C LEU A 115 7.82 9.28 -12.80
N PHE A 116 7.87 8.05 -13.30
CA PHE A 116 8.78 7.70 -14.38
C PHE A 116 8.43 8.41 -15.70
N MET A 117 7.14 8.53 -16.03
CA MET A 117 6.71 9.24 -17.24
C MET A 117 6.94 10.75 -17.17
N THR A 118 6.99 11.36 -15.97
CA THR A 118 7.32 12.78 -15.81
C THR A 118 8.80 13.08 -15.97
N ILE A 119 9.67 12.06 -15.98
CA ILE A 119 11.08 12.23 -16.33
C ILE A 119 11.14 12.57 -17.81
N LYS A 120 11.39 13.85 -18.13
CA LYS A 120 11.69 14.24 -19.50
C LYS A 120 12.94 13.47 -19.95
N VAL A 121 12.77 12.57 -20.92
CA VAL A 121 13.90 12.07 -21.71
C VAL A 121 14.46 13.30 -22.44
N PRO A 122 15.75 13.64 -22.28
CA PRO A 122 16.35 14.68 -23.09
C PRO A 122 16.19 14.25 -24.55
N ARG A 123 15.47 15.06 -25.35
CA ARG A 123 15.43 14.89 -26.80
C ARG A 123 16.76 15.33 -27.38
#